data_AF-A0A6A5GFR5-F1
#
_entry.id   AF-A0A6A5GFR5-F1
#
_cell.length_a   1.000
_cell.length_b   1.000
_cell.length_c   1.000
_cell.angle_alpha   90.00
_cell.angle_beta   90.00
_cell.angle_gamma   90.00
#
_symmetry.space_group_name_H-M   'P 1'
#
loop_
_entity.id
_entity.type
_entity.pdbx_description
1 polymer ?
#
loop_
_entity_poly.entity_id
_entity_poly.type
_entity_poly.pdbx_seq_one_letter_code
_entity_poly.pdbx_strand_id
1 'polypeptide(L)'
;MSGDSSPDSYNSDYLPVDLVVAEEPNSSGVVSLMERCAVCGRPAFCYNYGVLSCNACKMFFRRVEVDRITYTCKYWNKCYDGHEFVDVRKNAPRCRSCRYQRCLDVGMKYIQPGKPELELIISSRIDDEITSVIGNLLFLDSRRRHKIFNYYTSEDTTLKEMVTRSKGSRMALKKEGQVIQLHEWSFLAIYASVEMFMSLDFMENIGSDDKIILLRNFALKSMLLSSAMRSLAANIDRVMTPDGKDVYPDFMYKMSMFSHAFLDGIRSRLVVRLMNLKVTNEEHVLLNMLFFCYPAHSLSSNAKKMVSARQRVYSSALLKYCLLTYQHSGPSRFTDLLSIIHVINKQAEDVNYLTTLFQLYMPGTEYRKLFVEVCHS
;
A
#
# COMPACT_ATOMS: atom_id res chain seq x y z
N MET A 1 35.62 40.75 -16.58
CA MET A 1 34.18 40.57 -16.88
C MET A 1 33.77 39.26 -16.23
N SER A 2 33.29 39.38 -15.00
CA SER A 2 32.81 38.30 -14.13
C SER A 2 31.30 38.19 -14.28
N GLY A 3 30.80 36.97 -14.45
CA GLY A 3 29.37 36.67 -14.56
C GLY A 3 29.09 35.35 -13.83
N ASP A 4 28.73 35.51 -12.57
CA ASP A 4 28.19 34.51 -11.65
C ASP A 4 26.69 34.34 -11.93
N SER A 5 26.14 33.13 -11.83
CA SER A 5 24.69 32.91 -11.88
C SER A 5 24.29 31.79 -10.93
N SER A 6 23.92 32.20 -9.72
CA SER A 6 23.16 31.43 -8.74
C SER A 6 21.66 31.36 -9.12
N PRO A 7 20.92 30.32 -8.69
CA PRO A 7 19.51 30.13 -9.01
C PRO A 7 18.56 30.85 -8.04
N ASP A 8 17.44 31.28 -8.59
CA ASP A 8 16.43 32.12 -7.96
C ASP A 8 15.76 31.52 -6.72
N SER A 9 15.50 32.45 -5.80
CA SER A 9 14.95 32.34 -4.46
C SER A 9 13.46 31.99 -4.39
N TYR A 10 13.13 31.15 -3.41
CA TYR A 10 11.79 31.03 -2.82
C TYR A 10 11.28 32.39 -2.32
N ASN A 11 10.04 32.73 -2.69
CA ASN A 11 9.33 33.85 -2.07
C ASN A 11 8.21 33.32 -1.15
N SER A 12 8.40 33.55 0.14
CA SER A 12 7.41 33.50 1.21
C SER A 12 6.72 34.85 1.24
N ASP A 13 5.38 34.90 1.36
CA ASP A 13 4.70 35.98 2.12
C ASP A 13 3.20 35.69 2.36
N TYR A 14 2.69 36.37 3.38
CA TYR A 14 1.57 36.08 4.27
C TYR A 14 0.15 36.37 3.72
N LEU A 15 -0.87 35.66 4.28
CA LEU A 15 -2.31 36.06 4.38
C LEU A 15 -2.48 37.41 5.15
N PRO A 16 -3.63 38.16 5.21
CA PRO A 16 -5.05 37.72 5.17
C PRO A 16 -6.13 38.75 4.64
N VAL A 17 -7.41 38.36 4.82
CA VAL A 17 -8.69 39.14 4.96
C VAL A 17 -9.51 39.47 3.69
N ASP A 18 -10.62 38.74 3.48
CA ASP A 18 -11.98 39.32 3.56
C ASP A 18 -13.07 38.24 3.57
N LEU A 19 -13.93 38.35 4.59
CA LEU A 19 -15.15 37.59 4.84
C LEU A 19 -16.30 38.18 4.02
N VAL A 20 -17.00 37.35 3.24
CA VAL A 20 -18.45 37.57 2.99
C VAL A 20 -19.18 36.25 3.21
N VAL A 21 -20.02 36.27 4.24
CA VAL A 21 -20.95 35.22 4.65
C VAL A 21 -22.16 35.27 3.73
N ALA A 22 -22.57 34.12 3.17
CA ALA A 22 -23.93 33.91 2.67
C ALA A 22 -24.32 32.43 2.82
N GLU A 23 -25.17 32.21 3.82
CA GLU A 23 -26.20 31.19 4.04
C GLU A 23 -26.12 29.80 3.37
N GLU A 24 -25.99 28.78 4.23
CA GLU A 24 -26.38 27.37 4.05
C GLU A 24 -27.88 27.22 3.72
N PRO A 25 -28.29 26.22 2.92
CA PRO A 25 -28.52 24.90 3.54
C PRO A 25 -28.18 23.65 2.70
N ASN A 26 -27.75 22.64 3.45
CA ASN A 26 -28.20 21.24 3.41
C ASN A 26 -27.36 20.18 2.66
N SER A 27 -26.55 19.48 3.47
CA SER A 27 -26.35 18.03 3.50
C SER A 27 -25.63 17.32 2.33
N SER A 28 -24.68 16.47 2.73
CA SER A 28 -24.25 15.21 2.10
C SER A 28 -23.01 15.23 1.19
N GLY A 29 -21.89 14.76 1.75
CA GLY A 29 -21.04 13.77 1.07
C GLY A 29 -19.67 14.23 0.61
N VAL A 30 -18.64 13.93 1.41
CA VAL A 30 -17.26 13.80 0.89
C VAL A 30 -17.23 12.54 0.01
N VAL A 31 -17.35 12.72 -1.31
CA VAL A 31 -17.31 11.63 -2.29
C VAL A 31 -15.85 11.20 -2.48
N SER A 32 -15.51 10.02 -1.96
CA SER A 32 -14.39 9.22 -2.46
C SER A 32 -14.55 9.06 -3.98
N LEU A 33 -13.61 9.55 -4.79
CA LEU A 33 -13.59 9.28 -6.25
C LEU A 33 -13.31 7.79 -6.51
N MET A 34 -14.35 6.97 -6.38
CA MET A 34 -14.42 5.64 -6.98
C MET A 34 -14.70 5.81 -8.46
N GLU A 35 -13.75 5.42 -9.32
CA GLU A 35 -13.99 5.38 -10.75
C GLU A 35 -15.00 4.28 -11.11
N ARG A 36 -15.71 4.46 -12.21
CA ARG A 36 -16.82 3.59 -12.62
C ARG A 36 -16.37 2.59 -13.68
N CYS A 37 -16.79 1.35 -13.53
CA CYS A 37 -16.60 0.28 -14.51
C CYS A 37 -17.12 0.72 -15.88
N ALA A 38 -16.26 0.74 -16.90
CA ALA A 38 -16.63 1.16 -18.25
C ALA A 38 -17.77 0.32 -18.87
N VAL A 39 -17.96 -0.91 -18.38
CA VAL A 39 -19.01 -1.82 -18.85
C VAL A 39 -20.34 -1.60 -18.15
N CYS A 40 -20.37 -1.37 -16.83
CA CYS A 40 -21.62 -1.43 -16.05
C CYS A 40 -21.80 -0.33 -15.00
N GLY A 41 -20.87 0.61 -14.87
CA GLY A 41 -20.98 1.75 -13.98
C GLY A 41 -20.79 1.48 -12.49
N ARG A 42 -20.70 0.21 -12.08
CA ARG A 42 -20.36 -0.17 -10.70
C ARG A 42 -18.95 0.32 -10.35
N PRO A 43 -18.65 0.58 -9.07
CA PRO A 43 -17.30 0.90 -8.63
C PRO A 43 -16.28 -0.10 -9.20
N ALA A 44 -15.23 0.44 -9.82
CA ALA A 44 -14.10 -0.30 -10.37
C ALA A 44 -12.81 0.25 -9.78
N PHE A 45 -11.82 -0.63 -9.63
CA PHE A 45 -10.58 -0.31 -8.91
C PHE A 45 -9.33 -0.65 -9.73
N CYS A 46 -9.48 -1.38 -10.85
CA CYS A 46 -8.36 -1.80 -11.69
C CYS A 46 -8.79 -2.10 -13.14
N TYR A 47 -7.80 -2.14 -14.04
CA TYR A 47 -7.97 -2.53 -15.44
C TYR A 47 -7.95 -4.06 -15.56
N ASN A 48 -8.94 -4.64 -16.24
CA ASN A 48 -9.00 -6.06 -16.56
C ASN A 48 -9.20 -6.23 -18.06
N TYR A 49 -8.44 -7.13 -18.69
CA TYR A 49 -8.49 -7.37 -20.14
C TYR A 49 -8.30 -6.10 -20.99
N GLY A 50 -7.52 -5.13 -20.48
CA GLY A 50 -7.25 -3.86 -21.14
C GLY A 50 -8.22 -2.71 -20.78
N VAL A 51 -9.21 -2.92 -19.91
CA VAL A 51 -10.24 -1.90 -19.61
C VAL A 51 -10.56 -1.79 -18.12
N LEU A 52 -10.70 -0.57 -17.60
CA LEU A 52 -11.15 -0.30 -16.22
C LEU A 52 -12.53 -0.92 -15.97
N SER A 53 -12.59 -1.93 -15.10
CA SER A 53 -13.81 -2.72 -14.93
C SER A 53 -13.94 -3.33 -13.54
N CYS A 54 -15.18 -3.55 -13.11
CA CYS A 54 -15.46 -4.22 -11.84
C CYS A 54 -15.24 -5.74 -11.95
N ASN A 55 -15.04 -6.40 -10.81
CA ASN A 55 -14.79 -7.85 -10.76
C ASN A 55 -15.91 -8.67 -11.43
N ALA A 56 -17.16 -8.21 -11.35
CA ALA A 56 -18.28 -8.89 -11.99
C ALA A 56 -18.22 -8.86 -13.53
N CYS A 57 -17.66 -7.80 -14.13
CA CYS A 57 -17.48 -7.70 -15.58
C CYS A 57 -16.24 -8.46 -16.03
N LYS A 58 -15.14 -8.41 -15.25
CA LYS A 58 -13.96 -9.27 -15.42
C LYS A 58 -14.35 -10.74 -15.54
N MET A 59 -15.06 -11.26 -14.54
CA MET A 59 -15.42 -12.69 -14.48
C MET A 59 -16.51 -13.08 -15.49
N PHE A 60 -17.34 -12.13 -15.91
CA PHE A 60 -18.30 -12.35 -16.98
C PHE A 60 -17.59 -12.52 -18.33
N PHE A 61 -16.71 -11.57 -18.68
CA PHE A 61 -15.97 -11.58 -19.94
C PHE A 61 -15.08 -12.83 -20.07
N ARG A 62 -14.33 -13.18 -19.02
CA ARG A 62 -13.50 -14.40 -18.98
C ARG A 62 -14.30 -15.65 -19.32
N ARG A 63 -15.47 -15.85 -18.70
CA ARG A 63 -16.30 -17.05 -18.91
C ARG A 63 -16.81 -17.13 -20.35
N VAL A 64 -17.27 -16.02 -20.90
CA VAL A 64 -17.74 -15.99 -22.29
C VAL A 64 -16.63 -16.43 -23.25
N GLU A 65 -15.41 -15.93 -23.04
CA GLU A 65 -14.26 -16.21 -23.89
C GLU A 65 -13.67 -17.62 -23.71
N VAL A 66 -13.55 -18.09 -22.46
CA VAL A 66 -12.99 -19.42 -22.13
C VAL A 66 -13.96 -20.54 -22.54
N ASP A 67 -15.22 -20.39 -22.17
CA ASP A 67 -16.25 -21.41 -22.36
C ASP A 67 -16.92 -21.28 -23.74
N ARG A 68 -16.49 -20.30 -24.55
CA ARG A 68 -17.04 -19.96 -25.88
C ARG A 68 -18.58 -19.83 -25.86
N ILE A 69 -19.11 -19.21 -24.82
CA ILE A 69 -20.57 -19.11 -24.61
C ILE A 69 -21.15 -18.06 -25.54
N THR A 70 -22.09 -18.47 -26.38
CA THR A 70 -22.86 -17.52 -27.20
C THR A 70 -24.14 -17.12 -26.48
N TYR A 71 -24.38 -15.82 -26.35
CA TYR A 71 -25.64 -15.29 -25.82
C TYR A 71 -26.42 -14.57 -26.90
N THR A 72 -27.70 -14.88 -27.01
CA THR A 72 -28.64 -14.19 -27.90
C THR A 72 -29.46 -13.17 -27.12
N CYS A 73 -29.51 -11.92 -27.59
CA CYS A 73 -30.42 -10.93 -27.04
C CYS A 73 -31.86 -11.27 -27.45
N LYS A 74 -32.81 -11.11 -26.52
CA LYS A 74 -34.25 -11.29 -26.78
C LYS A 74 -34.95 -10.01 -27.25
N TYR A 75 -34.17 -8.96 -27.47
CA TYR A 75 -34.63 -7.62 -27.82
C TYR A 75 -33.83 -7.13 -29.04
N TRP A 76 -33.50 -5.84 -29.09
CA TRP A 76 -32.91 -5.18 -30.26
C TRP A 76 -31.39 -5.04 -30.22
N ASN A 77 -30.69 -5.85 -29.41
CA ASN A 77 -29.25 -5.70 -29.12
C ASN A 77 -28.80 -4.36 -28.51
N LYS A 78 -29.72 -3.43 -28.21
CA LYS A 78 -29.44 -2.09 -27.66
C LYS A 78 -29.69 -1.98 -26.16
N CYS A 79 -29.69 -3.09 -25.42
CA CYS A 79 -30.05 -3.06 -24.00
C CYS A 79 -29.09 -2.23 -23.14
N TYR A 80 -27.88 -1.90 -23.63
CA TYR A 80 -26.88 -1.09 -22.92
C TYR A 80 -26.77 0.35 -23.45
N ASP A 81 -27.55 0.71 -24.49
CA ASP A 81 -27.53 2.05 -25.09
C ASP A 81 -28.32 3.03 -24.21
N GLY A 82 -27.81 4.25 -24.02
CA GLY A 82 -28.50 5.31 -23.27
C GLY A 82 -28.45 5.19 -21.74
N HIS A 83 -27.79 4.17 -21.18
CA HIS A 83 -27.52 4.08 -19.74
C HIS A 83 -26.28 4.89 -19.36
N GLU A 84 -26.36 6.21 -19.41
CA GLU A 84 -25.46 7.06 -18.62
C GLU A 84 -25.76 6.80 -17.13
N PHE A 85 -24.71 6.62 -16.33
CA PHE A 85 -24.72 5.86 -15.08
C PHE A 85 -25.47 6.50 -13.90
N VAL A 86 -26.76 6.82 -14.03
CA VAL A 86 -27.49 7.65 -13.04
C VAL A 86 -28.09 6.87 -11.87
N ASP A 87 -28.39 5.56 -11.97
CA ASP A 87 -28.77 4.80 -10.75
C ASP A 87 -28.50 3.29 -10.85
N VAL A 88 -27.38 2.87 -10.25
CA VAL A 88 -26.88 1.48 -10.27
C VAL A 88 -27.78 0.52 -9.46
N ARG A 89 -28.72 1.04 -8.66
CA ARG A 89 -29.55 0.20 -7.77
C ARG A 89 -30.83 -0.32 -8.41
N LYS A 90 -31.34 0.28 -9.50
CA LYS A 90 -32.65 -0.10 -10.06
C LYS A 90 -32.70 -0.41 -11.57
N ASN A 91 -31.81 0.16 -12.40
CA ASN A 91 -31.98 0.09 -13.87
C ASN A 91 -30.78 -0.44 -14.68
N ALA A 92 -29.84 -1.19 -14.09
CA ALA A 92 -28.75 -1.76 -14.88
C ALA A 92 -29.27 -2.90 -15.79
N PRO A 93 -29.05 -2.82 -17.12
CA PRO A 93 -29.56 -3.82 -18.06
C PRO A 93 -28.95 -5.21 -17.82
N ARG A 94 -29.81 -6.22 -17.67
CA ARG A 94 -29.42 -7.61 -17.35
C ARG A 94 -29.11 -8.49 -18.57
N CYS A 95 -29.23 -7.94 -19.78
CA CYS A 95 -29.01 -8.71 -21.00
C CYS A 95 -27.54 -9.17 -21.12
N ARG A 96 -27.30 -10.48 -21.10
CA ARG A 96 -25.95 -11.05 -21.18
C ARG A 96 -25.31 -10.81 -22.56
N SER A 97 -26.10 -10.91 -23.63
CA SER A 97 -25.65 -10.64 -25.00
C SER A 97 -25.13 -9.21 -25.14
N CYS A 98 -25.96 -8.20 -24.82
CA CYS A 98 -25.54 -6.80 -24.87
C CYS A 98 -24.42 -6.44 -23.89
N ARG A 99 -24.35 -7.09 -22.72
CA ARG A 99 -23.25 -6.89 -21.78
C ARG A 99 -21.92 -7.36 -22.35
N TYR A 100 -21.91 -8.49 -23.05
CA TYR A 100 -20.70 -9.00 -23.70
C TYR A 100 -20.31 -8.12 -24.88
N GLN A 101 -21.27 -7.71 -25.70
CA GLN A 101 -21.02 -6.73 -26.76
C GLN A 101 -20.40 -5.46 -26.19
N ARG A 102 -20.95 -4.92 -25.08
CA ARG A 102 -20.38 -3.76 -24.41
C ARG A 102 -18.95 -3.98 -23.92
N CYS A 103 -18.61 -5.18 -23.41
CA CYS A 103 -17.23 -5.51 -23.04
C CYS A 103 -16.27 -5.37 -24.23
N LEU A 104 -16.69 -5.86 -25.41
CA LEU A 104 -15.92 -5.75 -26.65
C LEU A 104 -15.81 -4.29 -27.11
N ASP A 105 -16.92 -3.55 -27.07
CA ASP A 105 -16.98 -2.15 -27.51
C ASP A 105 -16.07 -1.24 -26.67
N VAL A 106 -15.94 -1.51 -25.37
CA VAL A 106 -15.02 -0.77 -24.50
C VAL A 106 -13.56 -1.25 -24.61
N GLY A 107 -13.29 -2.28 -25.42
CA GLY A 107 -11.95 -2.73 -25.75
C GLY A 107 -11.41 -3.91 -24.96
N MET A 108 -12.25 -4.72 -24.31
CA MET A 108 -11.76 -5.92 -23.61
C MET A 108 -11.24 -6.96 -24.60
N LYS A 109 -10.04 -7.51 -24.33
CA LYS A 109 -9.41 -8.56 -25.15
C LYS A 109 -8.99 -9.75 -24.31
N TYR A 110 -9.39 -10.96 -24.72
CA TYR A 110 -8.96 -12.21 -24.09
C TYR A 110 -7.87 -12.89 -24.93
N ILE A 111 -6.74 -13.20 -24.30
CA ILE A 111 -5.63 -13.92 -24.92
C ILE A 111 -5.67 -15.34 -24.36
N GLN A 112 -5.94 -16.34 -25.21
CA GLN A 112 -6.04 -17.74 -24.82
C GLN A 112 -4.66 -18.33 -24.48
N PRO A 113 -4.43 -18.84 -23.26
CA PRO A 113 -3.31 -19.73 -22.98
C PRO A 113 -3.64 -21.16 -23.45
N GLY A 114 -2.69 -21.89 -24.03
CA GLY A 114 -2.88 -23.29 -24.46
C GLY A 114 -3.30 -24.23 -23.30
N LYS A 115 -4.20 -25.20 -23.59
CA LYS A 115 -4.92 -26.08 -22.63
C LYS A 115 -4.15 -27.37 -22.24
N PRO A 116 -4.37 -27.96 -21.02
CA PRO A 116 -5.51 -28.84 -20.73
C PRO A 116 -6.28 -28.59 -19.40
N GLU A 117 -7.50 -29.11 -19.36
CA GLU A 117 -8.67 -28.63 -18.59
C GLU A 117 -8.65 -28.86 -17.05
N LEU A 118 -7.85 -29.80 -16.55
CA LEU A 118 -7.70 -30.03 -15.10
C LEU A 118 -6.82 -28.95 -14.45
N GLU A 119 -5.87 -28.42 -15.22
CA GLU A 119 -5.01 -27.30 -14.84
C GLU A 119 -5.81 -26.01 -14.75
N LEU A 120 -6.89 -25.83 -15.52
CA LEU A 120 -7.77 -24.64 -15.49
C LEU A 120 -8.69 -24.58 -14.26
N ILE A 121 -9.14 -25.71 -13.71
CA ILE A 121 -9.96 -25.72 -12.48
C ILE A 121 -9.07 -25.47 -11.26
N ILE A 122 -7.89 -26.09 -11.25
CA ILE A 122 -6.87 -25.85 -10.23
C ILE A 122 -6.33 -24.43 -10.36
N SER A 123 -6.03 -23.94 -11.58
CA SER A 123 -5.62 -22.55 -11.80
C SER A 123 -6.75 -21.61 -11.40
N SER A 124 -8.00 -21.78 -11.84
CA SER A 124 -9.08 -20.85 -11.46
C SER A 124 -9.33 -20.77 -9.95
N ARG A 125 -9.32 -21.89 -9.22
CA ARG A 125 -9.42 -21.86 -7.75
C ARG A 125 -8.19 -21.26 -7.08
N ILE A 126 -7.00 -21.61 -7.56
CA ILE A 126 -5.73 -21.05 -7.05
C ILE A 126 -5.63 -19.55 -7.37
N ASP A 127 -6.06 -19.13 -8.56
CA ASP A 127 -6.14 -17.76 -9.05
C ASP A 127 -7.13 -16.98 -8.17
N ASP A 128 -8.27 -17.57 -7.83
CA ASP A 128 -9.28 -16.99 -6.93
C ASP A 128 -8.76 -16.90 -5.49
N GLU A 129 -8.04 -17.90 -5.00
CA GLU A 129 -7.41 -17.89 -3.67
C GLU A 129 -6.32 -16.81 -3.58
N ILE A 130 -5.43 -16.72 -4.57
CA ILE A 130 -4.39 -15.67 -4.64
C ILE A 130 -5.05 -14.30 -4.76
N THR A 131 -6.05 -14.15 -5.62
CA THR A 131 -6.79 -12.89 -5.78
C THR A 131 -7.44 -12.47 -4.47
N SER A 132 -7.99 -13.42 -3.72
CA SER A 132 -8.57 -13.18 -2.39
C SER A 132 -7.51 -12.75 -1.38
N VAL A 133 -6.37 -13.45 -1.33
CA VAL A 133 -5.23 -13.09 -0.47
C VAL A 133 -4.75 -11.67 -0.79
N ILE A 134 -4.42 -11.39 -2.05
CA ILE A 134 -3.95 -10.06 -2.48
C ILE A 134 -5.01 -9.00 -2.20
N GLY A 135 -6.28 -9.26 -2.52
CA GLY A 135 -7.39 -8.34 -2.28
C GLY A 135 -7.53 -7.98 -0.79
N ASN A 136 -7.45 -8.96 0.10
CA ASN A 136 -7.46 -8.74 1.55
C ASN A 136 -6.24 -7.92 2.00
N LEU A 137 -5.05 -8.21 1.48
CA LEU A 137 -3.84 -7.46 1.85
C LEU A 137 -3.87 -6.01 1.34
N LEU A 138 -4.37 -5.78 0.12
CA LEU A 138 -4.60 -4.44 -0.42
C LEU A 138 -5.63 -3.67 0.42
N PHE A 139 -6.68 -4.33 0.90
CA PHE A 139 -7.66 -3.72 1.80
C PHE A 139 -7.02 -3.31 3.14
N LEU A 140 -6.23 -4.19 3.75
CA LEU A 140 -5.50 -3.90 4.99
C LEU A 140 -4.53 -2.73 4.82
N ASP A 141 -3.78 -2.71 3.71
CA ASP A 141 -2.87 -1.61 3.40
C ASP A 141 -3.61 -0.29 3.14
N SER A 142 -4.72 -0.32 2.41
CA SER A 142 -5.56 0.86 2.18
C SER A 142 -6.06 1.44 3.51
N ARG A 143 -6.53 0.60 4.43
CA ARG A 143 -6.95 1.01 5.78
C ARG A 143 -5.80 1.61 6.58
N ARG A 144 -4.61 1.02 6.50
CA ARG A 144 -3.38 1.55 7.14
C ARG A 144 -3.02 2.93 6.58
N ARG A 145 -3.01 3.10 5.25
CA ARG A 145 -2.77 4.40 4.61
C ARG A 145 -3.82 5.43 5.05
N HIS A 146 -5.10 5.06 5.01
CA HIS A 146 -6.19 5.94 5.42
C HIS A 146 -6.01 6.45 6.87
N LYS A 147 -5.58 5.59 7.80
CA LYS A 147 -5.23 6.01 9.18
C LYS A 147 -4.10 7.01 9.22
N ILE A 148 -3.01 6.77 8.52
CA ILE A 148 -1.85 7.69 8.49
C ILE A 148 -2.28 9.07 7.98
N PHE A 149 -3.06 9.14 6.91
CA PHE A 149 -3.48 10.41 6.33
C PHE A 149 -4.50 11.16 7.19
N ASN A 150 -5.50 10.47 7.73
CA ASN A 150 -6.69 11.12 8.30
C ASN A 150 -6.75 11.11 9.83
N TYR A 151 -5.95 10.28 10.49
CA TYR A 151 -6.03 10.08 11.93
C TYR A 151 -4.72 10.41 12.65
N TYR A 152 -4.85 10.76 13.93
CA TYR A 152 -3.77 11.15 14.82
C TYR A 152 -3.97 10.52 16.20
N THR A 153 -2.86 10.29 16.91
CA THR A 153 -2.89 9.90 18.31
C THR A 153 -1.81 10.66 19.07
N SER A 154 -2.15 11.13 20.27
CA SER A 154 -1.20 11.72 21.22
C SER A 154 -0.56 10.66 22.12
N GLU A 155 -0.85 9.38 21.92
CA GLU A 155 -0.24 8.31 22.70
C GLU A 155 1.28 8.28 22.49
N ASP A 156 1.98 8.00 23.59
CA ASP A 156 3.40 7.67 23.63
C ASP A 156 3.55 6.28 24.27
N THR A 157 3.39 5.25 23.44
CA THR A 157 3.20 3.87 23.89
C THR A 157 4.34 2.93 23.46
N THR A 158 4.44 1.77 24.09
CA THR A 158 5.35 0.66 23.73
C THR A 158 4.63 -0.44 22.95
N LEU A 159 5.37 -1.34 22.30
CA LEU A 159 4.81 -2.56 21.70
C LEU A 159 4.10 -3.43 22.74
N LYS A 160 4.64 -3.53 23.96
CA LYS A 160 4.03 -4.31 25.04
C LYS A 160 2.63 -3.79 25.36
N GLU A 161 2.49 -2.48 25.53
CA GLU A 161 1.19 -1.83 25.76
C GLU A 161 0.24 -1.98 24.57
N MET A 162 0.75 -1.94 23.32
CA MET A 162 -0.06 -2.21 22.12
C MET A 162 -0.55 -3.65 22.02
N VAL A 163 0.26 -4.62 22.46
CA VAL A 163 -0.06 -6.05 22.39
C VAL A 163 -1.03 -6.49 23.50
N THR A 164 -0.92 -5.91 24.70
CA THR A 164 -1.72 -6.32 25.87
C THR A 164 -3.04 -5.55 26.04
N ARG A 165 -3.23 -4.43 25.35
CA ARG A 165 -4.46 -3.62 25.46
C ARG A 165 -5.69 -4.29 24.82
N SER A 166 -6.87 -3.83 25.21
CA SER A 166 -8.15 -4.23 24.60
C SER A 166 -8.24 -3.80 23.13
N LYS A 167 -8.94 -4.62 22.32
CA LYS A 167 -9.14 -4.37 20.88
C LYS A 167 -9.79 -2.99 20.66
N GLY A 168 -9.25 -2.20 19.74
CA GLY A 168 -9.78 -0.89 19.34
C GLY A 168 -8.67 0.12 19.04
N SER A 169 -8.86 0.93 18.00
CA SER A 169 -7.87 1.95 17.64
C SER A 169 -8.00 3.16 18.56
N ARG A 170 -6.87 3.70 19.02
CA ARG A 170 -6.79 4.93 19.83
C ARG A 170 -6.48 6.18 19.01
N MET A 171 -6.56 6.07 17.70
CA MET A 171 -6.40 7.21 16.80
C MET A 171 -7.75 7.92 16.61
N ALA A 172 -7.75 9.25 16.69
CA ALA A 172 -8.88 10.12 16.39
C ALA A 172 -8.66 10.84 15.06
N LEU A 173 -9.72 11.38 14.47
CA LEU A 173 -9.59 12.19 13.25
C LEU A 173 -8.67 13.40 13.53
N LYS A 174 -7.82 13.73 12.55
CA LYS A 174 -6.99 14.93 12.60
C LYS A 174 -7.86 16.16 12.64
N LYS A 175 -7.43 17.15 13.42
CA LYS A 175 -8.05 18.47 13.42
C LYS A 175 -7.66 19.21 12.14
N GLU A 176 -8.55 20.08 11.67
CA GLU A 176 -8.24 20.98 10.58
C GLU A 176 -7.04 21.87 10.94
N GLY A 177 -6.11 22.06 9.99
CA GLY A 177 -4.88 22.81 10.21
C GLY A 177 -3.87 22.17 11.18
N GLN A 178 -4.09 20.94 11.64
CA GLN A 178 -3.17 20.27 12.55
C GLN A 178 -1.79 20.05 11.90
N VAL A 179 -0.78 20.72 12.44
CA VAL A 179 0.62 20.52 12.05
C VAL A 179 1.14 19.24 12.68
N ILE A 180 1.76 18.38 11.87
CA ILE A 180 2.37 17.12 12.30
C ILE A 180 3.85 17.18 11.99
N GLN A 181 4.67 16.96 13.01
CA GLN A 181 6.12 16.97 12.87
C GLN A 181 6.62 15.65 12.25
N LEU A 182 7.83 15.68 11.69
CA LEU A 182 8.44 14.52 11.02
C LEU A 182 8.49 13.27 11.92
N HIS A 183 8.96 13.42 13.16
CA HIS A 183 9.06 12.29 14.10
C HIS A 183 7.67 11.71 14.45
N GLU A 184 6.63 12.54 14.44
CA GLU A 184 5.26 12.11 14.65
C GLU A 184 4.73 11.34 13.45
N TRP A 185 5.07 11.76 12.22
CA TRP A 185 4.73 10.99 11.02
C TRP A 185 5.33 9.58 11.05
N SER A 186 6.60 9.46 11.44
CA SER A 186 7.27 8.17 11.61
C SER A 186 6.56 7.32 12.66
N PHE A 187 6.24 7.91 13.82
CA PHE A 187 5.49 7.23 14.87
C PHE A 187 4.11 6.76 14.39
N LEU A 188 3.32 7.62 13.75
CA LEU A 188 1.98 7.30 13.25
C LEU A 188 2.02 6.18 12.20
N ALA A 189 3.04 6.17 11.35
CA ALA A 189 3.22 5.15 10.33
C ALA A 189 3.64 3.79 10.93
N ILE A 190 4.48 3.77 11.97
CA ILE A 190 4.78 2.55 12.74
C ILE A 190 3.54 2.08 13.48
N TYR A 191 2.85 2.97 14.21
CA TYR A 191 1.65 2.67 14.98
C TYR A 191 0.56 2.04 14.09
N ALA A 192 0.27 2.64 12.94
CA ALA A 192 -0.70 2.11 11.98
C ALA A 192 -0.27 0.75 11.40
N SER A 193 1.04 0.54 11.20
CA SER A 193 1.58 -0.76 10.74
C SER A 193 1.43 -1.83 11.81
N VAL A 194 1.71 -1.51 13.07
CA VAL A 194 1.50 -2.43 14.21
C VAL A 194 0.04 -2.83 14.33
N GLU A 195 -0.91 -1.88 14.26
CA GLU A 195 -2.34 -2.19 14.26
C GLU A 195 -2.77 -3.06 13.07
N MET A 196 -2.19 -2.84 11.88
CA MET A 196 -2.44 -3.69 10.71
C MET A 196 -1.97 -5.12 10.95
N PHE A 197 -0.72 -5.31 11.41
CA PHE A 197 -0.18 -6.64 11.69
C PHE A 197 -0.96 -7.35 12.80
N MET A 198 -1.30 -6.65 13.88
CA MET A 198 -2.13 -7.20 14.96
C MET A 198 -3.54 -7.60 14.53
N SER A 199 -4.02 -7.11 13.38
CA SER A 199 -5.31 -7.49 12.80
C SER A 199 -5.27 -8.76 11.93
N LEU A 200 -4.11 -9.38 11.74
CA LEU A 200 -3.98 -10.64 11.00
C LEU A 200 -4.49 -11.81 11.84
N ASP A 201 -5.32 -12.68 11.25
CA ASP A 201 -6.01 -13.77 11.96
C ASP A 201 -5.06 -14.69 12.76
N PHE A 202 -3.88 -14.97 12.24
CA PHE A 202 -2.94 -15.87 12.92
C PHE A 202 -2.31 -15.23 14.16
N MET A 203 -2.30 -13.90 14.27
CA MET A 203 -1.76 -13.21 15.43
C MET A 203 -2.59 -13.48 16.68
N GLU A 204 -3.88 -13.78 16.58
CA GLU A 204 -4.70 -14.14 17.75
C GLU A 204 -4.13 -15.34 18.51
N ASN A 205 -3.48 -16.25 17.80
CA ASN A 205 -2.93 -17.50 18.32
C ASN A 205 -1.44 -17.44 18.68
N ILE A 206 -0.79 -16.27 18.51
CA ILE A 206 0.60 -16.05 18.91
C ILE A 206 0.64 -15.43 20.32
N GLY A 207 1.53 -15.93 21.17
CA GLY A 207 1.76 -15.40 22.52
C GLY A 207 2.27 -13.96 22.51
N SER A 208 2.00 -13.21 23.58
CA SER A 208 2.32 -11.78 23.65
C SER A 208 3.80 -11.47 23.44
N ASP A 209 4.71 -12.26 24.02
CA ASP A 209 6.16 -12.05 23.85
C ASP A 209 6.61 -12.27 22.41
N ASP A 210 6.10 -13.32 21.75
CA ASP A 210 6.38 -13.60 20.34
C ASP A 210 5.81 -12.51 19.41
N LYS A 211 4.62 -11.96 19.72
CA LYS A 211 4.05 -10.82 18.99
C LYS A 211 4.98 -9.61 19.05
N ILE A 212 5.50 -9.30 20.24
CA ILE A 212 6.42 -8.18 20.44
C ILE A 212 7.70 -8.40 19.61
N ILE A 213 8.26 -9.62 19.60
CA ILE A 213 9.45 -9.96 18.78
C ILE A 213 9.17 -9.73 17.29
N LEU A 214 8.04 -10.24 16.77
CA LEU A 214 7.67 -10.08 15.36
C LEU A 214 7.50 -8.60 14.97
N LEU A 215 6.74 -7.85 15.77
CA LEU A 215 6.46 -6.44 15.52
C LEU A 215 7.74 -5.60 15.63
N ARG A 216 8.57 -5.84 16.64
CA ARG A 216 9.83 -5.14 16.85
C ARG A 216 10.76 -5.30 15.66
N ASN A 217 10.91 -6.53 15.16
CA ASN A 217 11.83 -6.82 14.06
C ASN A 217 11.45 -6.18 12.73
N PHE A 218 10.17 -5.84 12.51
CA PHE A 218 9.69 -5.51 11.16
C PHE A 218 8.81 -4.25 11.05
N ALA A 219 8.26 -3.70 12.14
CA ALA A 219 7.37 -2.55 12.05
C ALA A 219 8.07 -1.30 11.44
N LEU A 220 9.32 -1.03 11.80
CA LEU A 220 10.12 0.02 11.16
C LEU A 220 10.35 -0.27 9.67
N LYS A 221 10.70 -1.51 9.32
CA LYS A 221 10.95 -1.94 7.94
C LYS A 221 9.70 -1.81 7.06
N SER A 222 8.53 -2.16 7.61
CA SER A 222 7.22 -1.93 6.98
C SER A 222 6.92 -0.45 6.76
N MET A 223 7.24 0.41 7.75
CA MET A 223 7.10 1.86 7.62
C MET A 223 7.98 2.42 6.47
N LEU A 224 9.24 2.00 6.39
CA LEU A 224 10.18 2.41 5.35
C LEU A 224 9.70 1.98 3.96
N LEU A 225 9.35 0.70 3.81
CA LEU A 225 8.84 0.16 2.55
C LEU A 225 7.56 0.86 2.09
N SER A 226 6.61 1.09 3.01
CA SER A 226 5.36 1.80 2.72
C SER A 226 5.59 3.27 2.33
N SER A 227 6.57 3.92 2.94
CA SER A 227 6.90 5.32 2.62
C SER A 227 7.59 5.46 1.28
N ALA A 228 8.45 4.49 0.93
CA ALA A 228 9.05 4.42 -0.39
C ALA A 228 8.01 4.13 -1.48
N MET A 229 7.04 3.24 -1.23
CA MET A 229 5.92 2.99 -2.16
C MET A 229 5.03 4.22 -2.38
N ARG A 230 4.78 5.03 -1.34
CA ARG A 230 4.06 6.30 -1.49
C ARG A 230 4.80 7.27 -2.42
N SER A 231 6.13 7.33 -2.28
CA SER A 231 6.97 8.20 -3.10
C SER A 231 7.05 7.72 -4.54
N LEU A 232 7.17 6.41 -4.75
CA LEU A 232 7.03 5.76 -6.06
C LEU A 232 5.68 6.11 -6.72
N ALA A 233 4.57 6.02 -5.99
CA ALA A 233 3.25 6.35 -6.52
C ALA A 233 3.11 7.84 -6.91
N ALA A 234 3.87 8.73 -6.26
CA ALA A 234 3.96 10.14 -6.61
C ALA A 234 5.00 10.44 -7.70
N ASN A 235 5.71 9.42 -8.20
CA ASN A 235 6.85 9.54 -9.10
C ASN A 235 7.97 10.47 -8.56
N ILE A 236 8.23 10.36 -7.26
CA ILE A 236 9.28 11.09 -6.55
C ILE A 236 10.38 10.10 -6.15
N ASP A 237 11.64 10.45 -6.41
CA ASP A 237 12.83 9.60 -6.21
C ASP A 237 13.38 9.56 -4.78
N ARG A 238 12.65 10.15 -3.85
CA ARG A 238 13.03 10.35 -2.45
C ARG A 238 11.81 10.22 -1.55
N VAL A 239 12.03 9.81 -0.30
CA VAL A 239 10.95 9.70 0.67
C VAL A 239 10.42 11.09 1.03
N MET A 240 9.09 11.23 0.97
CA MET A 240 8.38 12.43 1.42
C MET A 240 7.44 12.10 2.59
N THR A 241 7.20 13.09 3.46
CA THR A 241 6.14 13.03 4.47
C THR A 241 4.77 12.96 3.78
N PRO A 242 3.72 12.46 4.48
CA PRO A 242 2.38 12.40 3.89
C PRO A 242 1.79 13.76 3.49
N ASP A 243 2.23 14.86 4.10
CA ASP A 243 1.87 16.24 3.71
C ASP A 243 2.79 16.82 2.61
N GLY A 244 3.67 16.02 2.00
CA GLY A 244 4.45 16.39 0.83
C GLY A 244 5.74 17.17 1.12
N LYS A 245 6.25 17.13 2.36
CA LYS A 245 7.52 17.75 2.74
C LYS A 245 8.68 16.75 2.68
N ASP A 246 9.89 17.26 2.48
CA ASP A 246 11.10 16.42 2.54
C ASP A 246 11.28 15.88 3.97
N VAL A 247 11.79 14.64 4.09
CA VAL A 247 12.05 14.00 5.37
C VAL A 247 13.32 14.51 6.04
N TYR A 248 14.23 15.16 5.30
CA TYR A 248 15.41 15.78 5.89
C TYR A 248 15.43 17.29 5.63
N PRO A 249 15.25 18.12 6.66
CA PRO A 249 15.37 19.56 6.52
C PRO A 249 16.82 19.98 6.20
N ASP A 250 16.98 21.08 5.46
CA ASP A 250 18.27 21.57 4.97
C ASP A 250 19.34 21.75 6.05
N PHE A 251 18.93 22.04 7.30
CA PHE A 251 19.88 22.18 8.39
C PHE A 251 20.63 20.88 8.69
N MET A 252 20.04 19.71 8.46
CA MET A 252 20.71 18.42 8.68
C MET A 252 21.91 18.24 7.76
N TYR A 253 21.82 18.74 6.53
CA TYR A 253 22.92 18.73 5.56
C TYR A 253 24.05 19.71 5.93
N LYS A 254 23.81 20.63 6.87
CA LYS A 254 24.83 21.55 7.41
C LYS A 254 25.52 20.98 8.66
N MET A 255 25.01 19.88 9.23
CA MET A 255 25.59 19.26 10.41
C MET A 255 26.80 18.40 10.02
N SER A 256 27.98 18.74 10.55
CA SER A 256 29.25 18.05 10.23
C SER A 256 29.28 16.57 10.63
N MET A 257 28.37 16.12 11.48
CA MET A 257 28.25 14.71 11.89
C MET A 257 27.67 13.79 10.80
N PHE A 258 27.06 14.35 9.75
CA PHE A 258 26.48 13.57 8.66
C PHE A 258 27.14 13.91 7.32
N SER A 259 27.50 12.88 6.56
CA SER A 259 27.84 13.09 5.15
C SER A 259 26.57 13.22 4.32
N HIS A 260 26.60 14.03 3.26
CA HIS A 260 25.47 14.18 2.33
C HIS A 260 25.08 12.82 1.73
N ALA A 261 26.07 12.03 1.32
CA ALA A 261 25.87 10.68 0.78
C ALA A 261 25.15 9.73 1.75
N PHE A 262 25.36 9.88 3.06
CA PHE A 262 24.65 9.09 4.07
C PHE A 262 23.17 9.48 4.15
N LEU A 263 22.87 10.78 4.27
CA LEU A 263 21.50 11.29 4.31
C LEU A 263 20.73 10.96 3.03
N ASP A 264 21.34 11.19 1.86
CA ASP A 264 20.76 10.86 0.55
C ASP A 264 20.56 9.35 0.39
N GLY A 265 21.47 8.55 0.96
CA GLY A 265 21.34 7.10 1.04
C GLY A 265 20.07 6.68 1.78
N ILE A 266 19.78 7.27 2.94
CA ILE A 266 18.52 6.98 3.66
C ILE A 266 17.32 7.54 2.89
N ARG A 267 17.47 8.72 2.27
CA ARG A 267 16.38 9.44 1.62
C ARG A 267 15.88 8.74 0.34
N SER A 268 16.79 8.20 -0.46
CA SER A 268 16.47 7.81 -1.85
C SER A 268 16.74 6.33 -2.18
N ARG A 269 17.65 5.64 -1.49
CA ARG A 269 18.11 4.29 -1.90
C ARG A 269 16.99 3.29 -2.12
N LEU A 270 16.06 3.18 -1.17
CA LEU A 270 14.93 2.26 -1.30
C LEU A 270 13.95 2.72 -2.38
N VAL A 271 13.64 4.01 -2.45
CA VAL A 271 12.71 4.58 -3.44
C VAL A 271 13.20 4.29 -4.86
N VAL A 272 14.47 4.61 -5.13
CA VAL A 272 15.10 4.35 -6.43
C VAL A 272 15.13 2.86 -6.74
N ARG A 273 15.38 1.98 -5.75
CA ARG A 273 15.30 0.52 -5.98
C ARG A 273 13.89 0.09 -6.39
N LEU A 274 12.85 0.58 -5.72
CA LEU A 274 11.46 0.27 -6.06
C LEU A 274 11.06 0.84 -7.44
N MET A 275 11.53 2.04 -7.79
CA MET A 275 11.33 2.66 -9.11
C MET A 275 11.98 1.85 -10.23
N ASN A 276 13.25 1.46 -10.06
CA ASN A 276 13.99 0.67 -11.04
C ASN A 276 13.30 -0.68 -11.28
N LEU A 277 12.78 -1.30 -10.22
CA LEU A 277 12.01 -2.53 -10.32
C LEU A 277 10.55 -2.29 -10.73
N LYS A 278 10.04 -1.05 -10.74
CA LYS A 278 8.63 -0.74 -10.98
C LYS A 278 7.69 -1.61 -10.13
N VAL A 279 7.94 -1.62 -8.82
CA VAL A 279 7.20 -2.48 -7.88
C VAL A 279 5.72 -2.09 -7.85
N THR A 280 4.83 -3.07 -7.99
CA THR A 280 3.37 -2.85 -7.96
C THR A 280 2.82 -2.85 -6.52
N ASN A 281 1.58 -2.41 -6.34
CA ASN A 281 0.91 -2.45 -5.03
C ASN A 281 0.70 -3.89 -4.56
N GLU A 282 0.37 -4.80 -5.48
CA GLU A 282 0.19 -6.23 -5.20
C GLU A 282 1.51 -6.87 -4.72
N GLU A 283 2.61 -6.58 -5.40
CA GLU A 283 3.95 -7.02 -5.00
C GLU A 283 4.34 -6.45 -3.64
N HIS A 284 4.09 -5.16 -3.42
CA HIS A 284 4.37 -4.50 -2.15
C HIS A 284 3.68 -5.18 -0.97
N VAL A 285 2.36 -5.41 -1.06
CA VAL A 285 1.63 -5.98 0.08
C VAL A 285 2.02 -7.43 0.36
N LEU A 286 2.34 -8.20 -0.69
CA LEU A 286 2.85 -9.57 -0.56
C LEU A 286 4.25 -9.59 0.07
N LEU A 287 5.16 -8.72 -0.39
CA LEU A 287 6.50 -8.57 0.18
C LEU A 287 6.44 -8.14 1.65
N ASN A 288 5.56 -7.19 1.98
CA ASN A 288 5.41 -6.71 3.35
C ASN A 288 4.99 -7.85 4.30
N MET A 289 4.06 -8.72 3.88
CA MET A 289 3.66 -9.88 4.67
C MET A 289 4.72 -10.99 4.68
N LEU A 290 5.36 -11.24 3.54
CA LEU A 290 6.40 -12.27 3.42
C LEU A 290 7.58 -11.98 4.36
N PHE A 291 8.03 -10.72 4.37
CA PHE A 291 9.14 -10.30 5.22
C PHE A 291 8.73 -10.18 6.70
N PHE A 292 7.49 -9.76 7.01
CA PHE A 292 6.96 -9.81 8.38
C PHE A 292 6.95 -11.24 8.93
N CYS A 293 6.61 -12.23 8.09
CA CYS A 293 6.61 -13.64 8.45
C CYS A 293 7.98 -14.32 8.32
N TYR A 294 9.09 -13.56 8.26
CA TYR A 294 10.42 -14.17 8.32
C TYR A 294 10.71 -14.63 9.76
N PRO A 295 10.97 -15.94 10.00
CA PRO A 295 11.06 -16.47 11.35
C PRO A 295 12.33 -15.98 12.05
N ALA A 296 12.17 -15.19 13.10
CA ALA A 296 13.27 -14.79 13.97
C ALA A 296 13.72 -15.95 14.87
N HIS A 297 15.03 -16.02 15.14
CA HIS A 297 15.62 -17.11 15.95
C HIS A 297 15.09 -17.13 17.40
N SER A 298 14.70 -15.99 17.94
CA SER A 298 14.21 -15.83 19.32
C SER A 298 12.75 -16.26 19.54
N LEU A 299 12.00 -16.57 18.47
CA LEU A 299 10.60 -16.99 18.60
C LEU A 299 10.45 -18.36 19.25
N SER A 300 9.35 -18.55 19.97
CA SER A 300 8.95 -19.86 20.51
C SER A 300 8.74 -20.89 19.39
N SER A 301 8.88 -22.18 19.73
CA SER A 301 8.67 -23.27 18.77
C SER A 301 7.28 -23.26 18.14
N ASN A 302 6.25 -22.86 18.90
CA ASN A 302 4.89 -22.74 18.37
C ASN A 302 4.77 -21.55 17.40
N ALA A 303 5.25 -20.36 17.81
CA ALA A 303 5.22 -19.19 16.94
C ALA A 303 6.00 -19.40 15.64
N LYS A 304 7.18 -20.02 15.70
CA LYS A 304 7.97 -20.41 14.50
C LYS A 304 7.14 -21.25 13.54
N LYS A 305 6.44 -22.29 14.02
CA LYS A 305 5.59 -23.14 13.17
C LYS A 305 4.49 -22.34 12.48
N MET A 306 3.79 -21.48 13.22
CA MET A 306 2.70 -20.66 12.70
C MET A 306 3.17 -19.64 11.67
N VAL A 307 4.24 -18.90 12.01
CA VAL A 307 4.84 -17.86 11.16
C VAL A 307 5.39 -18.49 9.87
N SER A 308 6.12 -19.60 9.96
CA SER A 308 6.63 -20.31 8.78
C SER A 308 5.53 -20.92 7.91
N ALA A 309 4.37 -21.29 8.49
CA ALA A 309 3.21 -21.69 7.69
C ALA A 309 2.65 -20.52 6.88
N ARG A 310 2.49 -19.34 7.51
CA ARG A 310 2.02 -18.13 6.82
C ARG A 310 3.02 -17.59 5.80
N GLN A 311 4.31 -17.63 6.11
CA GLN A 311 5.38 -17.27 5.18
C GLN A 311 5.29 -18.08 3.89
N ARG A 312 5.05 -19.39 3.97
CA ARG A 312 4.88 -20.26 2.79
C ARG A 312 3.68 -19.87 1.95
N VAL A 313 2.57 -19.46 2.57
CA VAL A 313 1.38 -18.96 1.85
C VAL A 313 1.72 -17.68 1.08
N TYR A 314 2.33 -16.68 1.72
CA TYR A 314 2.67 -15.42 1.06
C TYR A 314 3.76 -15.58 0.00
N SER A 315 4.76 -16.43 0.26
CA SER A 315 5.80 -16.77 -0.73
C SER A 315 5.20 -17.46 -1.96
N SER A 316 4.30 -18.44 -1.75
CA SER A 316 3.60 -19.10 -2.85
C SER A 316 2.71 -18.14 -3.63
N ALA A 317 1.97 -17.27 -2.94
CA ALA A 317 1.13 -16.25 -3.57
C ALA A 317 1.97 -15.28 -4.42
N LEU A 318 3.13 -14.84 -3.93
CA LEU A 318 4.04 -13.97 -4.67
C LEU A 318 4.64 -14.66 -5.89
N LEU A 319 5.14 -15.89 -5.74
CA LEU A 319 5.69 -16.65 -6.88
C LEU A 319 4.62 -16.86 -7.96
N LYS A 320 3.40 -17.26 -7.56
CA LYS A 320 2.30 -17.47 -8.51
C LYS A 320 1.87 -16.16 -9.16
N TYR A 321 1.77 -15.06 -8.40
CA TYR A 321 1.51 -13.72 -8.98
C TYR A 321 2.58 -13.37 -10.03
N CYS A 322 3.85 -13.65 -9.74
CA CYS A 322 4.94 -13.38 -10.68
C CYS A 322 4.83 -14.25 -11.95
N LEU A 323 4.54 -15.55 -11.80
CA LEU A 323 4.36 -16.47 -12.93
C LEU A 323 3.16 -16.07 -13.81
N LEU A 324 2.04 -15.67 -13.20
CA LEU A 324 0.85 -15.26 -13.94
C LEU A 324 1.02 -13.91 -14.66
N THR A 325 1.70 -12.95 -14.01
CA THR A 325 1.84 -11.58 -14.52
C THR A 325 2.98 -11.45 -15.51
N TYR A 326 4.11 -12.13 -15.26
CA TYR A 326 5.36 -11.98 -16.02
C TYR A 326 5.79 -13.25 -16.77
N GLN A 327 5.00 -14.32 -16.70
CA GLN A 327 5.17 -15.55 -17.49
C GLN A 327 6.59 -16.13 -17.36
N HIS A 328 7.32 -16.26 -18.46
CA HIS A 328 8.70 -16.78 -18.47
C HIS A 328 9.67 -15.98 -17.61
N SER A 329 9.42 -14.69 -17.39
CA SER A 329 10.22 -13.83 -16.50
C SER A 329 9.78 -13.90 -15.03
N GLY A 330 8.73 -14.67 -14.70
CA GLY A 330 8.19 -14.79 -13.35
C GLY A 330 9.19 -15.22 -12.28
N PRO A 331 10.01 -16.28 -12.49
CA PRO A 331 11.02 -16.68 -11.51
C PRO A 331 12.06 -15.59 -11.24
N SER A 332 12.58 -14.94 -12.29
CA SER A 332 13.53 -13.84 -12.16
C SER A 332 12.91 -12.64 -11.44
N ARG A 333 11.65 -12.31 -11.75
CA ARG A 333 10.90 -11.27 -11.04
C ARG A 333 10.76 -11.59 -9.56
N PHE A 334 10.42 -12.84 -9.22
CA PHE A 334 10.32 -13.28 -7.84
C PHE A 334 11.64 -13.05 -7.09
N THR A 335 12.77 -13.45 -7.68
CA THR A 335 14.09 -13.23 -7.07
C THR A 335 14.46 -11.74 -6.95
N ASP A 336 14.14 -10.93 -7.95
CA ASP A 336 14.36 -9.48 -7.92
C ASP A 336 13.58 -8.82 -6.79
N LEU A 337 12.31 -9.22 -6.60
CA LEU A 337 11.46 -8.71 -5.53
C LEU A 337 11.97 -9.13 -4.14
N LEU A 338 12.43 -10.38 -3.98
CA LEU A 338 13.03 -10.83 -2.72
C LEU A 338 14.29 -10.04 -2.37
N SER A 339 15.09 -9.64 -3.36
CA SER A 339 16.32 -8.86 -3.13
C SER A 339 16.08 -7.51 -2.43
N ILE A 340 14.85 -6.98 -2.47
CA ILE A 340 14.46 -5.72 -1.82
C ILE A 340 14.72 -5.78 -0.31
N ILE A 341 14.67 -6.97 0.32
CA ILE A 341 14.93 -7.11 1.75
C ILE A 341 16.31 -6.59 2.17
N HIS A 342 17.33 -6.75 1.32
CA HIS A 342 18.69 -6.27 1.62
C HIS A 342 18.73 -4.74 1.68
N VAL A 343 17.99 -4.08 0.79
CA VAL A 343 17.91 -2.61 0.75
C VAL A 343 17.12 -2.08 1.94
N ILE A 344 16.01 -2.74 2.30
CA ILE A 344 15.21 -2.40 3.48
C ILE A 344 16.03 -2.56 4.76
N ASN A 345 16.76 -3.66 4.92
CA ASN A 345 17.61 -3.91 6.09
C ASN A 345 18.69 -2.84 6.23
N LYS A 346 19.41 -2.56 5.14
CA LYS A 346 20.44 -1.52 5.15
C LYS A 346 19.86 -0.13 5.48
N GLN A 347 18.68 0.20 4.97
CA GLN A 347 18.04 1.47 5.29
C GLN A 347 17.58 1.53 6.77
N ALA A 348 17.08 0.43 7.32
CA ALA A 348 16.71 0.36 8.74
C ALA A 348 17.93 0.54 9.65
N GLU A 349 19.07 -0.08 9.31
CA GLU A 349 20.35 0.11 9.99
C GLU A 349 20.80 1.58 9.93
N ASP A 350 20.74 2.21 8.76
CA ASP A 350 21.14 3.60 8.60
C ASP A 350 20.22 4.55 9.40
N VAL A 351 18.91 4.28 9.47
CA VAL A 351 17.96 5.04 10.31
C VAL A 351 18.24 4.88 11.80
N ASN A 352 18.60 3.66 12.24
CA ASN A 352 19.01 3.40 13.62
C ASN A 352 20.29 4.17 13.97
N TYR A 353 21.29 4.13 13.08
CA TYR A 353 22.52 4.89 13.24
C TYR A 353 22.25 6.41 13.30
N LEU A 354 21.42 6.93 12.40
CA LEU A 354 21.00 8.33 12.39
C LEU A 354 20.34 8.74 13.72
N THR A 355 19.42 7.92 14.22
CA THR A 355 18.69 8.18 15.48
C THR A 355 19.63 8.15 16.68
N THR A 356 20.57 7.19 16.71
CA THR A 356 21.60 7.07 17.75
C THR A 356 22.51 8.30 17.78
N LEU A 357 22.98 8.75 16.60
CA LEU A 357 23.78 9.99 16.52
C LEU A 357 22.98 11.20 17.00
N PHE A 358 21.71 11.33 16.61
CA PHE A 358 20.87 12.43 17.08
C PHE A 358 20.71 12.45 18.60
N GLN A 359 20.51 11.29 19.24
CA GLN A 359 20.43 11.21 20.70
C GLN A 359 21.75 11.59 21.38
N LEU A 360 22.90 11.26 20.77
CA LEU A 360 24.22 11.59 21.31
C LEU A 360 24.55 13.08 21.19
N TYR A 361 24.32 13.67 20.01
CA TYR A 361 24.72 15.06 19.74
C TYR A 361 23.62 16.08 20.07
N MET A 362 22.37 15.65 20.20
CA MET A 362 21.23 16.49 20.59
C MET A 362 20.38 15.77 21.68
N PRO A 363 20.91 15.66 22.91
CA PRO A 363 20.30 14.87 23.99
C PRO A 363 18.91 15.36 24.44
N GLY A 364 18.49 16.57 24.05
CA GLY A 364 17.13 17.07 24.28
C GLY A 364 16.07 16.57 23.27
N THR A 365 16.46 15.74 22.30
CA THR A 365 15.53 15.23 21.27
C THR A 365 14.68 14.11 21.84
N GLU A 366 13.41 14.39 22.16
CA GLU A 366 12.46 13.37 22.61
C GLU A 366 11.86 12.61 21.42
N TYR A 367 12.06 11.28 21.42
CA TYR A 367 11.38 10.37 20.51
C TYR A 367 10.32 9.58 21.27
N ARG A 368 9.17 9.36 20.63
CA ARG A 368 8.12 8.52 21.20
C ARG A 368 8.61 7.08 21.38
N LYS A 369 8.24 6.44 22.50
CA LYS A 369 8.68 5.11 22.96
C LYS A 369 8.57 4.04 21.89
N LEU A 370 7.46 3.98 21.16
CA LEU A 370 7.25 2.99 20.10
C LEU A 370 8.32 3.10 19.00
N PHE A 371 8.65 4.33 18.60
CA PHE A 371 9.66 4.58 17.58
C PHE A 371 11.02 4.12 18.06
N VAL A 372 11.41 4.51 19.28
CA VAL A 372 12.68 4.10 19.91
C VAL A 372 12.79 2.58 19.98
N GLU A 373 11.73 1.89 20.43
CA GLU A 373 11.71 0.44 20.61
C GLU A 373 11.90 -0.35 19.31
N VAL A 374 11.32 0.12 18.19
CA VAL A 374 11.49 -0.55 16.89
C VAL A 374 12.73 -0.10 16.13
N CYS A 375 13.27 1.08 16.46
CA CYS A 375 14.46 1.63 15.81
C CYS A 375 15.74 0.96 16.32
N HIS A 376 15.84 0.71 17.63
CA HIS A 376 17.01 0.08 18.26
C HIS A 376 16.87 -1.45 18.40
N SER A 377 16.27 -2.10 17.41
CA SER A 377 15.95 -3.54 17.44
C SER A 377 16.97 -4.44 16.78
#